data_AF-A0A2A2WJS0-F1
#
_entry.id   AF-A0A2A2WJS0-F1
#
_cell.length_a   1.000
_cell.length_b   1.000
_cell.length_c   1.000
_cell.angle_alpha   90.00
_cell.angle_beta   90.00
_cell.angle_gamma   90.00
#
_symmetry.space_group_name_H-M   'P 1'
#
loop_
_entity.id
_entity.type
_entity.pdbx_description
1 polymer ?
#
loop_
_entity_poly.entity_id
_entity_poly.type
_entity_poly.pdbx_seq_one_letter_code
_entity_poly.pdbx_strand_id
1 'polypeptide(L)'
;MAIGNAMQRIPFFPLLIAASLAVGWFIPSFYDWTGSDQSRPSPLIRPFAIGMLVSVSIFSLALPWMPSPSPRHANGPAAPPRFTIRTVLIATAVVAVLLAAVAKFPLVTSGGVYAIVWCWVVWSLMKCRQSRVPTAAVLACMYFPFVWIASRNGPSGILEALVGMALGLPAFFITLIAGRLSGQHIQELTWLSMLFTAIELAIGLWVVRLGPKVTIAYCLWVLVISIFGSFVLNALVRI
;
A
#
# COMPACT_ATOMS: atom_id res chain seq x y z
N MET A 1 -35.56 -4.87 -13.25
CA MET A 1 -34.57 -3.90 -13.80
C MET A 1 -34.06 -2.85 -12.81
N ALA A 2 -34.70 -2.60 -11.65
CA ALA A 2 -34.25 -1.56 -10.71
C ALA A 2 -33.03 -1.92 -9.82
N ILE A 3 -32.72 -3.21 -9.62
CA ILE A 3 -31.64 -3.67 -8.73
C ILE A 3 -30.24 -3.41 -9.32
N GLY A 4 -30.11 -3.37 -10.66
CA GLY A 4 -28.83 -3.11 -11.33
C GLY A 4 -28.25 -1.71 -11.07
N ASN A 5 -29.11 -0.72 -10.85
CA ASN A 5 -28.70 0.68 -10.62
C ASN A 5 -28.22 0.93 -9.18
N ALA A 6 -28.60 0.09 -8.22
CA ALA A 6 -28.20 0.24 -6.82
C ALA A 6 -26.74 -0.23 -6.58
N MET A 7 -26.33 -1.35 -7.18
CA MET A 7 -24.93 -1.83 -7.12
C MET A 7 -23.95 -0.87 -7.82
N GLN A 8 -24.41 -0.11 -8.81
CA GLN A 8 -23.57 0.83 -9.56
C GLN A 8 -23.20 2.10 -8.77
N ARG A 9 -23.78 2.29 -7.57
CA ARG A 9 -23.54 3.45 -6.69
C ARG A 9 -22.75 3.14 -5.43
N ILE A 10 -22.24 1.92 -5.24
CA ILE A 10 -21.47 1.62 -4.03
C ILE A 10 -20.13 2.38 -4.11
N PRO A 11 -19.85 3.30 -3.17
CA PRO A 11 -18.61 4.05 -3.16
C PRO A 11 -17.49 3.18 -2.57
N PHE A 12 -17.04 2.17 -3.33
CA PHE A 12 -16.03 1.19 -2.89
C PHE A 12 -14.76 1.85 -2.35
N PHE A 13 -14.25 2.89 -3.00
CA PHE A 13 -13.03 3.56 -2.57
C PHE A 13 -13.19 4.30 -1.23
N PRO A 14 -14.22 5.15 -1.01
CA PRO A 14 -14.52 5.68 0.33
C PRO A 14 -14.72 4.60 1.40
N LEU A 15 -15.37 3.49 1.06
CA LEU A 15 -15.53 2.37 2.00
C LEU A 15 -14.19 1.74 2.37
N LEU A 16 -13.29 1.54 1.42
CA LEU A 16 -11.93 1.05 1.69
C LEU A 16 -11.14 2.01 2.56
N ILE A 17 -11.25 3.33 2.33
CA ILE A 17 -10.60 4.36 3.16
C ILE A 17 -11.14 4.30 4.59
N ALA A 18 -12.46 4.22 4.76
CA ALA A 18 -13.08 4.15 6.08
C ALA A 18 -12.71 2.84 6.80
N ALA A 19 -12.72 1.72 6.08
CA ALA A 19 -12.33 0.42 6.61
C ALA A 19 -10.85 0.39 7.01
N SER A 20 -9.94 0.94 6.20
CA SER A 20 -8.51 0.98 6.53
C SER A 20 -8.23 1.82 7.77
N LEU A 21 -8.93 2.95 7.93
CA LEU A 21 -8.86 3.78 9.13
C LEU A 21 -9.37 3.03 10.36
N ALA A 22 -10.55 2.42 10.25
CA ALA A 22 -11.14 1.66 11.35
C ALA A 22 -10.22 0.52 11.79
N VAL A 23 -9.73 -0.29 10.85
CA VAL A 23 -8.81 -1.39 11.17
C VAL A 23 -7.55 -0.86 11.84
N GLY A 24 -6.91 0.17 11.26
CA GLY A 24 -5.71 0.77 11.85
C GLY A 24 -5.91 1.25 13.28
N TRP A 25 -7.07 1.86 13.57
CA TRP A 25 -7.42 2.31 14.91
C TRP A 25 -7.65 1.16 15.90
N PHE A 26 -8.25 0.06 15.44
CA PHE A 26 -8.60 -1.09 16.28
C PHE A 26 -7.42 -2.05 16.57
N ILE A 27 -6.30 -1.96 15.85
CA ILE A 27 -5.15 -2.89 16.02
C ILE A 27 -4.66 -3.01 17.47
N PRO A 28 -4.41 -1.92 18.22
CA PRO A 28 -3.98 -2.05 19.62
C PRO A 28 -5.02 -2.77 20.48
N SER A 29 -6.30 -2.37 20.38
CA SER A 29 -7.40 -2.96 21.14
C SER A 29 -7.62 -4.43 20.80
N PHE A 30 -7.44 -4.81 19.54
CA PHE A 30 -7.49 -6.21 19.12
C PHE A 30 -6.38 -7.03 19.80
N TYR A 31 -5.16 -6.50 19.87
CA TYR A 31 -4.05 -7.13 20.55
C TYR A 31 -4.37 -7.36 22.04
N ASP A 32 -4.84 -6.30 22.72
CA ASP A 32 -5.22 -6.34 24.14
C ASP A 32 -6.37 -7.32 24.41
N TRP A 33 -7.38 -7.35 23.55
CA TRP A 33 -8.51 -8.27 23.66
C TRP A 33 -8.10 -9.73 23.53
N THR A 34 -7.09 -10.03 22.70
CA THR A 34 -6.64 -11.41 22.52
C THR A 34 -5.75 -11.95 23.63
N GLY A 35 -5.51 -11.17 24.70
CA GLY A 35 -4.73 -11.60 25.87
C GLY A 35 -3.28 -11.94 25.54
N SER A 36 -2.71 -11.33 24.50
CA SER A 36 -1.30 -11.51 24.17
C SER A 36 -0.44 -10.78 25.19
N ASP A 37 0.16 -11.56 26.09
CA ASP A 37 1.24 -11.09 26.95
C ASP A 37 2.54 -10.99 26.15
N GLN A 38 3.47 -10.12 26.58
CA GLN A 38 4.78 -9.88 25.93
C GLN A 38 5.60 -11.16 25.66
N SER A 39 5.31 -12.25 26.37
CA SER A 39 6.01 -13.53 26.24
C SER A 39 5.48 -14.44 25.13
N ARG A 40 4.24 -14.24 24.63
CA ARG A 40 3.62 -15.13 23.63
C ARG A 40 2.73 -14.37 22.65
N PRO A 41 2.95 -14.49 21.32
CA PRO A 41 2.00 -13.96 20.35
C PRO A 41 0.65 -14.66 20.52
N SER A 42 -0.45 -13.90 20.39
CA SER A 42 -1.80 -14.46 20.54
C SER A 42 -2.04 -15.60 19.56
N PRO A 43 -2.63 -16.73 20.02
CA PRO A 43 -2.92 -17.88 19.18
C PRO A 43 -3.91 -17.56 18.04
N LEU A 44 -4.66 -16.46 18.16
CA LEU A 44 -5.66 -16.03 17.17
C LEU A 44 -5.06 -15.22 16.02
N ILE A 45 -3.83 -14.69 16.16
CA ILE A 45 -3.21 -13.86 15.10
C ILE A 45 -3.01 -14.68 13.82
N ARG A 46 -2.49 -15.91 13.94
CA ARG A 46 -2.22 -16.79 12.80
C ARG A 46 -3.50 -17.21 12.03
N PRO A 47 -4.56 -17.73 12.67
CA PRO A 47 -5.78 -18.06 11.94
C PRO A 47 -6.46 -16.82 11.36
N PHE A 48 -6.43 -15.68 12.06
CA PHE A 48 -6.94 -14.40 11.54
C PHE A 48 -6.18 -13.96 10.28
N ALA A 49 -4.85 -14.06 10.31
CA ALA A 49 -3.99 -13.78 9.16
C ALA A 49 -4.36 -14.61 7.93
N ILE A 50 -4.50 -15.93 8.12
CA ILE A 50 -4.87 -16.87 7.06
C ILE A 50 -6.27 -16.54 6.55
N GLY A 51 -7.22 -16.28 7.44
CA GLY A 51 -8.59 -15.90 7.09
C GLY A 51 -8.65 -14.63 6.24
N MET A 52 -7.88 -13.59 6.58
CA MET A 52 -7.79 -12.36 5.78
C MET A 52 -7.21 -12.63 4.38
N LEU A 53 -6.11 -13.39 4.29
CA LEU A 53 -5.48 -13.73 3.02
C LEU A 53 -6.42 -14.53 2.11
N VAL A 54 -7.10 -15.54 2.65
CA VAL A 54 -8.08 -16.35 1.93
C VAL A 54 -9.25 -15.47 1.47
N SER A 55 -9.78 -14.62 2.35
CA SER A 55 -10.90 -13.73 2.02
C SER A 55 -10.55 -12.74 0.91
N VAL A 56 -9.38 -12.09 0.98
CA VAL A 56 -8.92 -11.17 -0.07
C VAL A 56 -8.64 -11.90 -1.37
N SER A 57 -8.09 -13.12 -1.32
CA SER A 57 -7.87 -13.94 -2.51
C SER A 57 -9.19 -14.31 -3.19
N ILE A 58 -10.16 -14.80 -2.43
CA ILE A 58 -11.50 -15.15 -2.94
C ILE A 58 -12.19 -13.92 -3.52
N PHE A 59 -12.17 -12.79 -2.80
CA PHE A 59 -12.77 -11.54 -3.29
C PHE A 59 -12.08 -11.01 -4.54
N SER A 60 -10.75 -11.10 -4.59
CA SER A 60 -9.96 -10.71 -5.76
C SER A 60 -10.27 -11.57 -6.98
N LEU A 61 -10.45 -12.88 -6.76
CA LEU A 61 -10.89 -13.79 -7.80
C LEU A 61 -12.33 -13.48 -8.21
N ALA A 62 -13.23 -13.09 -7.30
CA ALA A 62 -14.63 -12.77 -7.58
C ALA A 62 -14.83 -11.47 -8.40
N LEU A 63 -13.88 -10.52 -8.36
CA LEU A 63 -13.97 -9.20 -9.01
C LEU A 63 -14.28 -9.18 -10.52
N PRO A 64 -13.73 -10.08 -11.36
CA PRO A 64 -14.06 -10.14 -12.78
C PRO A 64 -15.56 -10.34 -13.02
N TRP A 65 -16.22 -11.15 -12.18
CA TRP A 65 -17.64 -11.48 -12.29
C TRP A 65 -18.58 -10.37 -11.78
N MET A 66 -18.08 -9.35 -11.10
CA MET A 66 -18.91 -8.21 -10.72
C MET A 66 -19.27 -7.35 -11.94
N PRO A 67 -20.49 -6.80 -12.02
CA PRO A 67 -20.89 -5.93 -13.13
C PRO A 67 -19.95 -4.73 -13.23
N SER A 68 -19.27 -4.58 -14.36
CA SER A 68 -18.45 -3.40 -14.62
C SER A 68 -19.36 -2.19 -14.81
N PRO A 69 -19.05 -1.03 -14.20
CA PRO A 69 -19.73 0.20 -14.59
C PRO A 69 -19.55 0.40 -16.09
N SER A 70 -20.65 0.58 -16.80
CA SER A 70 -20.67 0.76 -18.26
C SER A 70 -19.63 1.84 -18.63
N PRO A 71 -18.77 1.61 -19.64
CA PRO A 71 -17.73 2.55 -20.03
C PRO A 71 -18.41 3.86 -20.42
N ARG A 72 -18.44 4.80 -19.48
CA ARG A 72 -18.93 6.17 -19.71
C ARG A 72 -17.97 6.76 -20.72
N HIS A 73 -18.43 6.89 -21.97
CA HIS A 73 -17.65 7.21 -23.16
C HIS A 73 -16.33 7.93 -22.86
N ALA A 74 -15.26 7.15 -22.72
CA ALA A 74 -13.91 7.65 -22.84
C ALA A 74 -13.75 7.94 -24.32
N ASN A 75 -14.03 9.19 -24.73
CA ASN A 75 -13.83 9.70 -26.09
C ASN A 75 -12.34 9.81 -26.41
N GLY A 76 -11.65 8.67 -26.43
CA GLY A 76 -10.28 8.55 -26.84
C GLY A 76 -10.03 7.07 -27.15
N PRO A 77 -9.60 6.71 -28.36
CA PRO A 77 -9.16 5.35 -28.61
C PRO A 77 -8.07 5.03 -27.60
N ALA A 78 -8.32 4.06 -26.71
CA ALA A 78 -7.30 3.48 -25.87
C ALA A 78 -6.32 2.77 -26.80
N ALA A 79 -5.34 3.54 -27.32
CA ALA A 79 -4.29 3.00 -28.15
C ALA A 79 -3.62 1.88 -27.34
N PRO A 80 -3.54 0.64 -27.88
CA PRO A 80 -2.84 -0.42 -27.19
C PRO A 80 -1.42 0.07 -26.89
N PRO A 81 -0.88 -0.17 -25.67
CA PRO A 81 0.47 0.26 -25.33
C PRO A 81 1.45 -0.45 -26.29
N ARG A 82 1.87 0.26 -27.34
CA ARG A 82 2.88 -0.24 -28.26
C ARG A 82 4.22 -0.14 -27.55
N PHE A 83 4.58 -1.20 -26.83
CA PHE A 83 5.93 -1.38 -26.32
C PHE A 83 6.87 -1.43 -27.52
N THR A 84 7.55 -0.31 -27.76
CA THR A 84 8.57 -0.22 -28.80
C THR A 84 9.86 -0.80 -28.22
N ILE A 85 10.67 -1.49 -29.02
CA ILE A 85 11.98 -2.00 -28.60
C ILE A 85 12.80 -0.89 -27.89
N ARG A 86 12.71 0.34 -28.40
CA ARG A 86 13.30 1.55 -27.80
C ARG A 86 12.82 1.81 -26.37
N THR A 87 11.52 1.69 -26.08
CA THR A 87 11.00 1.90 -24.72
C THR A 87 11.47 0.81 -23.76
N VAL A 88 11.61 -0.43 -24.23
CA VAL A 88 12.13 -1.54 -23.42
C VAL A 88 13.62 -1.31 -23.12
N LEU A 89 14.42 -0.95 -24.13
CA LEU A 89 15.84 -0.65 -23.95
C LEU A 89 16.11 0.53 -23.03
N ILE A 90 15.31 1.59 -23.13
CA ILE A 90 15.42 2.74 -22.21
C ILE A 90 15.05 2.32 -20.80
N ALA A 91 13.96 1.56 -20.62
CA ALA A 91 13.54 1.09 -19.31
C ALA A 91 14.61 0.19 -18.66
N THR A 92 15.18 -0.76 -19.42
CA THR A 92 16.24 -1.63 -18.89
C THR A 92 17.51 -0.86 -18.56
N ALA A 93 17.91 0.12 -19.38
CA ALA A 93 19.05 0.98 -19.09
C ALA A 93 18.84 1.81 -17.82
N VAL A 94 17.66 2.41 -17.65
CA VAL A 94 17.31 3.15 -16.43
C VAL A 94 17.34 2.23 -15.21
N VAL A 95 16.77 1.03 -15.29
CA VAL A 95 16.82 0.04 -14.20
C VAL A 95 18.25 -0.35 -13.87
N ALA A 96 19.10 -0.60 -14.87
CA ALA A 96 20.50 -0.95 -14.65
C ALA A 96 21.28 0.19 -13.96
N VAL A 97 21.07 1.44 -14.37
CA VAL A 97 21.66 2.62 -13.73
C VAL A 97 21.17 2.76 -12.29
N LEU A 98 19.87 2.57 -12.04
CA LEU A 98 19.32 2.62 -10.69
C LEU A 98 19.91 1.53 -9.80
N LEU A 99 20.05 0.30 -10.30
CA LEU A 99 20.66 -0.81 -9.54
C LEU A 99 22.13 -0.50 -9.21
N ALA A 100 22.91 -0.02 -10.18
CA ALA A 100 24.29 0.38 -9.96
C ALA A 100 24.40 1.54 -8.96
N ALA A 101 23.48 2.51 -9.03
CA ALA A 101 23.45 3.64 -8.12
C ALA A 101 23.04 3.20 -6.70
N VAL A 102 22.05 2.32 -6.54
CA VAL A 102 21.63 1.74 -5.25
C VAL A 102 22.79 0.97 -4.61
N ALA A 103 23.58 0.25 -5.39
CA ALA A 103 24.75 -0.46 -4.87
C ALA A 103 25.83 0.48 -4.28
N LYS A 104 25.94 1.72 -4.81
CA LYS A 104 26.97 2.68 -4.40
C LYS A 104 26.49 3.69 -3.36
N PHE A 105 25.25 4.15 -3.49
CA PHE A 105 24.65 5.21 -2.66
C PHE A 105 23.19 4.85 -2.32
N PRO A 106 22.96 3.80 -1.52
CA PRO A 106 21.62 3.23 -1.32
C PRO A 106 20.62 4.25 -0.76
N LEU A 107 21.02 5.04 0.24
CA LEU A 107 20.14 6.03 0.87
C LEU A 107 19.76 7.19 -0.05
N VAL A 108 20.74 7.76 -0.77
CA VAL A 108 20.51 8.90 -1.66
C VAL A 108 19.62 8.50 -2.84
N THR A 109 19.87 7.31 -3.39
CA THR A 109 19.10 6.80 -4.52
C THR A 109 17.70 6.38 -4.13
N SER A 110 17.51 5.66 -3.02
CA SER A 110 16.18 5.31 -2.53
C SER A 110 15.37 6.54 -2.17
N GLY A 111 15.98 7.52 -1.49
CA GLY A 111 15.35 8.79 -1.14
C GLY A 111 14.96 9.61 -2.38
N GLY A 112 15.84 9.67 -3.38
CA GLY A 112 15.55 10.34 -4.65
C GLY A 112 14.39 9.70 -5.43
N VAL A 113 14.40 8.36 -5.55
CA VAL A 113 13.30 7.61 -6.20
C VAL A 113 11.99 7.82 -5.44
N TYR A 114 12.03 7.74 -4.12
CA TYR A 114 10.86 7.96 -3.25
C TYR A 114 10.29 9.38 -3.42
N ALA A 115 11.14 10.41 -3.43
CA ALA A 115 10.71 11.80 -3.64
C ALA A 115 10.05 11.99 -5.02
N ILE A 116 10.63 11.41 -6.08
CA ILE A 116 10.06 11.47 -7.44
C ILE A 116 8.66 10.84 -7.47
N VAL A 117 8.50 9.67 -6.85
CA VAL A 117 7.19 8.98 -6.80
C VAL A 117 6.18 9.82 -6.02
N TRP A 118 6.57 10.48 -4.93
CA TRP A 118 5.68 11.39 -4.20
C TRP A 118 5.27 12.62 -5.00
N CYS A 119 6.21 13.25 -5.71
CA CYS A 119 5.87 14.32 -6.65
C CYS A 119 4.83 13.83 -7.66
N TRP A 120 4.96 12.59 -8.13
CA TRP A 120 3.99 11.99 -9.05
C TRP A 120 2.62 11.71 -8.41
N VAL A 121 2.58 11.26 -7.16
CA VAL A 121 1.35 11.10 -6.37
C VAL A 121 0.63 12.44 -6.22
N VAL A 122 1.33 13.47 -5.75
CA VAL A 122 0.78 14.83 -5.57
C VAL A 122 0.26 15.38 -6.90
N TRP A 123 1.05 15.24 -7.96
CA TRP A 123 0.63 15.64 -9.31
C TRP A 123 -0.64 14.92 -9.77
N SER A 124 -0.72 13.60 -9.56
CA SER A 124 -1.91 12.80 -9.89
C SER A 124 -3.15 13.28 -9.11
N LEU A 125 -3.00 13.51 -7.81
CA LEU A 125 -4.07 14.03 -6.95
C LEU A 125 -4.53 15.43 -7.38
N MET A 126 -3.61 16.32 -7.77
CA MET A 126 -3.97 17.68 -8.17
C MET A 126 -4.59 17.72 -9.57
N LYS A 127 -3.99 17.06 -10.56
CA LYS A 127 -4.33 17.26 -11.97
C LYS A 127 -5.42 16.31 -12.49
N CYS A 128 -5.49 15.08 -11.99
CA CYS A 128 -6.34 14.04 -12.58
C CYS A 128 -7.58 13.75 -11.73
N ARG A 129 -8.68 14.50 -11.96
CA ARG A 129 -9.92 14.37 -11.17
C ARG A 129 -10.46 12.94 -11.08
N GLN A 130 -10.31 12.14 -12.13
CA GLN A 130 -10.78 10.75 -12.18
C GLN A 130 -9.92 9.78 -11.36
N SER A 131 -8.61 10.05 -11.18
CA SER A 131 -7.72 9.19 -10.37
C SER A 131 -7.61 9.64 -8.92
N ARG A 132 -8.15 10.81 -8.53
CA ARG A 132 -8.04 11.33 -7.15
C ARG A 132 -8.50 10.34 -6.10
N VAL A 133 -9.73 9.83 -6.24
CA VAL A 133 -10.35 8.95 -5.23
C VAL A 133 -9.66 7.58 -5.19
N PRO A 134 -9.37 6.92 -6.33
CA PRO A 134 -8.58 5.68 -6.31
C PRO A 134 -7.17 5.86 -5.73
N THR A 135 -6.44 6.93 -6.09
CA THR A 135 -5.11 7.21 -5.53
C THR A 135 -5.19 7.48 -4.03
N ALA A 136 -6.19 8.24 -3.57
CA ALA A 136 -6.43 8.45 -2.14
C ALA A 136 -6.74 7.13 -1.41
N ALA A 137 -7.47 6.21 -2.03
CA ALA A 137 -7.73 4.89 -1.45
C ALA A 137 -6.48 4.03 -1.37
N VAL A 138 -5.60 4.04 -2.37
CA VAL A 138 -4.28 3.36 -2.29
C VAL A 138 -3.47 3.91 -1.12
N LEU A 139 -3.36 5.24 -1.02
CA LEU A 139 -2.65 5.88 0.11
C LEU A 139 -3.29 5.51 1.45
N ALA A 140 -4.62 5.56 1.56
CA ALA A 140 -5.31 5.19 2.79
C ALA A 140 -5.07 3.72 3.15
N CYS A 141 -5.09 2.79 2.19
CA CYS A 141 -4.78 1.38 2.44
C CYS A 141 -3.34 1.17 2.90
N MET A 142 -2.40 1.97 2.40
CA MET A 142 -0.97 1.93 2.78
C MET A 142 -0.71 2.50 4.18
N TYR A 143 -1.25 3.69 4.47
CA TYR A 143 -0.86 4.46 5.66
C TYR A 143 -1.81 4.32 6.84
N PHE A 144 -3.13 4.19 6.60
CA PHE A 144 -4.10 4.19 7.70
C PHE A 144 -4.01 3.00 8.66
N PRO A 145 -3.56 1.80 8.24
CA PRO A 145 -3.27 0.73 9.20
C PRO A 145 -2.28 1.13 10.30
N PHE A 146 -1.45 2.16 10.10
CA PHE A 146 -0.47 2.66 11.07
C PHE A 146 -0.96 3.87 11.89
N VAL A 147 -2.22 4.29 11.73
CA VAL A 147 -2.76 5.50 12.38
C VAL A 147 -2.68 5.45 13.92
N TRP A 148 -2.72 4.25 14.52
CA TRP A 148 -2.63 4.07 15.97
C TRP A 148 -1.33 4.59 16.57
N ILE A 149 -0.25 4.73 15.79
CA ILE A 149 1.01 5.30 16.28
C ILE A 149 0.80 6.77 16.68
N ALA A 150 0.01 7.50 15.89
CA ALA A 150 -0.32 8.89 16.20
C ALA A 150 -1.21 9.03 17.44
N SER A 151 -2.10 8.07 17.71
CA SER A 151 -2.95 8.12 18.91
C SER A 151 -2.18 7.81 20.19
N ARG A 152 -1.09 7.03 20.11
CA ARG A 152 -0.29 6.63 21.28
C ARG A 152 0.72 7.69 21.73
N ASN A 153 1.31 8.45 20.80
CA ASN A 153 2.43 9.36 21.10
C ASN A 153 1.98 10.77 21.59
N GLY A 154 0.68 11.01 21.73
CA GLY A 154 0.14 12.33 22.07
C GLY A 154 0.43 13.39 21.00
N PRO A 155 -0.01 14.66 21.19
CA PRO A 155 0.14 15.71 20.18
C PRO A 155 1.59 16.08 19.85
N SER A 156 2.51 15.92 20.80
CA SER A 156 3.94 16.20 20.61
C SER A 156 4.66 15.17 19.74
N GLY A 157 4.21 13.91 19.73
CA GLY A 157 4.81 12.84 18.94
C GLY A 157 4.14 12.59 17.58
N ILE A 158 3.13 13.40 17.21
CA ILE A 158 2.46 13.30 15.91
C ILE A 158 3.44 13.55 14.77
N LEU A 159 4.35 14.53 14.90
CA LEU A 159 5.31 14.84 13.84
C LEU A 159 6.27 13.67 13.59
N GLU A 160 6.83 13.08 14.66
CA GLU A 160 7.69 11.90 14.55
C GLU A 160 6.93 10.70 13.98
N ALA A 161 5.68 10.48 14.42
CA ALA A 161 4.82 9.44 13.87
C ALA A 161 4.54 9.66 12.37
N LEU A 162 4.28 10.89 11.95
CA LEU A 162 4.06 11.25 10.54
C LEU A 162 5.33 11.08 9.71
N VAL A 163 6.49 11.46 10.24
CA VAL A 163 7.79 11.27 9.58
C VAL A 163 8.11 9.79 9.45
N GLY A 164 7.92 9.00 10.50
CA GLY A 164 8.07 7.55 10.47
C GLY A 164 7.10 6.90 9.48
N MET A 165 5.81 7.26 9.53
CA MET A 165 4.80 6.81 8.58
C MET A 165 5.18 7.12 7.15
N ALA A 166 5.61 8.34 6.86
CA ALA A 166 6.05 8.73 5.53
C ALA A 166 7.25 7.87 5.09
N LEU A 167 8.32 7.80 5.88
CA LEU A 167 9.62 7.30 5.42
C LEU A 167 9.67 5.80 5.05
N GLY A 168 8.64 5.00 5.37
CA GLY A 168 8.55 3.65 4.80
C GLY A 168 7.71 2.61 5.53
N LEU A 169 6.89 3.02 6.50
CA LEU A 169 6.02 2.08 7.22
C LEU A 169 5.11 1.22 6.33
N PRO A 170 4.56 1.70 5.20
CA PRO A 170 3.72 0.84 4.35
C PRO A 170 4.40 -0.44 3.88
N ALA A 171 5.69 -0.34 3.50
CA ALA A 171 6.48 -1.49 3.08
C ALA A 171 7.24 -2.14 4.24
N PHE A 172 6.95 -1.81 5.51
CA PHE A 172 7.69 -2.29 6.68
C PHE A 172 7.78 -3.82 6.72
N PHE A 173 6.65 -4.50 6.48
CA PHE A 173 6.59 -5.96 6.50
C PHE A 173 7.49 -6.59 5.43
N ILE A 174 7.43 -6.07 4.19
CA ILE A 174 8.25 -6.55 3.07
C ILE A 174 9.72 -6.28 3.36
N THR A 175 10.03 -5.11 3.93
CA THR A 175 11.37 -4.70 4.30
C THR A 175 11.97 -5.61 5.37
N LEU A 176 11.20 -5.99 6.40
CA LEU A 176 11.68 -6.92 7.43
C LEU A 176 12.01 -8.30 6.85
N ILE A 177 11.16 -8.81 5.95
CA ILE A 177 11.40 -10.11 5.29
C ILE A 177 12.66 -10.04 4.42
N ALA A 178 12.77 -9.02 3.57
CA ALA A 178 13.92 -8.82 2.71
C ALA A 178 15.21 -8.63 3.52
N GLY A 179 15.15 -7.81 4.57
CA GLY A 179 16.27 -7.59 5.50
C GLY A 179 16.76 -8.87 6.16
N ARG A 180 15.83 -9.70 6.64
CA ARG A 180 16.15 -11.00 7.24
C ARG A 180 16.78 -11.95 6.24
N LEU A 181 16.28 -12.00 5.00
CA LEU A 181 16.85 -12.85 3.93
C LEU A 181 18.25 -12.39 3.53
N SER A 182 18.51 -11.08 3.56
CA SER A 182 19.82 -10.50 3.25
C SER A 182 20.79 -10.48 4.44
N GLY A 183 20.35 -10.88 5.64
CA GLY A 183 21.15 -10.82 6.86
C GLY A 183 21.49 -9.41 7.33
N GLN A 184 20.75 -8.39 6.87
CA GLN A 184 21.01 -6.98 7.20
C GLN A 184 20.43 -6.61 8.57
N HIS A 185 21.10 -5.68 9.25
CA HIS A 185 20.65 -5.18 10.54
C HIS A 185 19.50 -4.17 10.38
N ILE A 186 18.61 -4.08 11.37
CA ILE A 186 17.37 -3.27 11.27
C ILE A 186 17.65 -1.80 10.94
N GLN A 187 18.75 -1.25 11.47
CA GLN A 187 19.15 0.15 11.23
C GLN A 187 19.49 0.43 9.75
N GLU A 188 19.99 -0.58 9.03
CA GLU A 188 20.35 -0.47 7.62
C GLU A 188 19.13 -0.62 6.70
N LEU A 189 17.96 -1.00 7.22
CA LEU A 189 16.75 -1.25 6.40
C LEU A 189 16.05 0.01 5.92
N THR A 190 16.47 1.19 6.39
CA THR A 190 15.79 2.47 6.11
C THR A 190 15.74 2.77 4.61
N TRP A 191 16.85 2.60 3.88
CA TRP A 191 16.89 2.81 2.43
C TRP A 191 16.02 1.79 1.68
N LEU A 192 16.01 0.54 2.16
CA LEU A 192 15.23 -0.55 1.56
C LEU A 192 13.72 -0.31 1.73
N SER A 193 13.33 0.20 2.89
CA SER A 193 11.95 0.60 3.20
C SER A 193 11.45 1.74 2.32
N MET A 194 12.28 2.77 2.11
CA MET A 194 11.96 3.85 1.16
C MET A 194 11.80 3.30 -0.26
N LEU A 195 12.71 2.44 -0.69
CA LEU A 195 12.70 1.87 -2.05
C LEU A 195 11.45 1.02 -2.29
N PHE A 196 11.11 0.10 -1.38
CA PHE A 196 9.91 -0.72 -1.52
C PHE A 196 8.63 0.10 -1.45
N THR A 197 8.56 1.10 -0.56
CA THR A 197 7.41 2.00 -0.50
C THR A 197 7.25 2.78 -1.80
N ALA A 198 8.35 3.25 -2.39
CA ALA A 198 8.34 3.94 -3.68
C ALA A 198 7.88 3.02 -4.83
N ILE A 199 8.36 1.78 -4.86
CA ILE A 199 7.95 0.77 -5.85
C ILE A 199 6.46 0.46 -5.70
N GLU A 200 5.99 0.22 -4.47
CA GLU A 200 4.58 -0.07 -4.19
C GLU A 200 3.68 1.10 -4.61
N LEU A 201 4.03 2.34 -4.26
CA LEU A 201 3.31 3.53 -4.71
C LEU A 201 3.30 3.68 -6.23
N ALA A 202 4.45 3.46 -6.90
CA ALA A 202 4.54 3.55 -8.35
C ALA A 202 3.66 2.50 -9.04
N ILE A 203 3.65 1.26 -8.53
CA ILE A 203 2.75 0.19 -8.99
C ILE A 203 1.30 0.59 -8.75
N GLY A 204 0.96 1.12 -7.58
CA GLY A 204 -0.39 1.58 -7.25
C GLY A 204 -0.87 2.67 -8.21
N LEU A 205 -0.04 3.68 -8.50
CA LEU A 205 -0.37 4.72 -9.46
C LEU A 205 -0.55 4.18 -10.89
N TRP A 206 0.23 3.17 -11.27
CA TRP A 206 0.09 2.51 -12.56
C TRP A 206 -1.21 1.68 -12.63
N VAL A 207 -1.49 0.90 -11.59
CA VAL A 207 -2.70 0.06 -11.48
C VAL A 207 -3.98 0.91 -11.48
N VAL A 208 -3.97 2.09 -10.86
CA VAL A 208 -5.10 3.05 -10.92
C VAL A 208 -5.50 3.38 -12.36
N ARG A 209 -4.55 3.34 -13.31
CA ARG A 209 -4.82 3.60 -14.73
C ARG A 209 -5.38 2.38 -15.47
N LEU A 210 -5.19 1.17 -14.96
CA LEU A 210 -5.69 -0.08 -15.57
C LEU A 210 -7.20 -0.29 -15.34
N GLY A 211 -7.79 0.44 -14.39
CA GLY A 211 -9.22 0.46 -14.15
C GLY A 211 -9.62 0.12 -12.72
N PRO A 212 -10.90 0.34 -12.36
CA PRO A 212 -11.35 0.28 -10.97
C PRO A 212 -11.26 -1.12 -10.36
N LYS A 213 -11.56 -2.19 -11.12
CA LYS A 213 -11.51 -3.57 -10.61
C LYS A 213 -10.12 -3.99 -10.16
N VAL A 214 -9.12 -3.77 -11.03
CA VAL A 214 -7.71 -4.08 -10.72
C VAL A 214 -7.22 -3.22 -9.55
N THR A 215 -7.65 -1.95 -9.51
CA THR A 215 -7.32 -1.05 -8.40
C THR A 215 -7.90 -1.53 -7.07
N ILE A 216 -9.16 -1.98 -7.04
CA ILE A 216 -9.78 -2.52 -5.82
C ILE A 216 -9.03 -3.77 -5.35
N ALA A 217 -8.71 -4.70 -6.26
CA ALA A 217 -7.93 -5.89 -5.92
C ALA A 217 -6.57 -5.50 -5.31
N TYR A 218 -5.87 -4.56 -5.95
CA TYR A 218 -4.60 -4.05 -5.47
C TYR A 218 -4.72 -3.40 -4.09
N CYS A 219 -5.69 -2.50 -3.88
CA CYS A 219 -5.94 -1.86 -2.59
C CYS A 219 -6.20 -2.87 -1.47
N LEU A 220 -6.88 -3.99 -1.75
CA LEU A 220 -7.14 -5.03 -0.75
C LEU A 220 -5.86 -5.77 -0.36
N TRP A 221 -5.01 -6.11 -1.34
CA TRP A 221 -3.72 -6.74 -1.07
C TRP A 221 -2.79 -5.82 -0.28
N VAL A 222 -2.68 -4.56 -0.70
CA VAL A 222 -1.90 -3.53 0.00
C VAL A 222 -2.40 -3.34 1.42
N LEU A 223 -3.72 -3.28 1.62
CA LEU A 223 -4.33 -3.16 2.94
C LEU A 223 -3.95 -4.35 3.83
N VAL A 224 -4.04 -5.58 3.33
CA VAL A 224 -3.67 -6.79 4.10
C VAL A 224 -2.19 -6.78 4.48
N ILE A 225 -1.30 -6.45 3.55
CA ILE A 225 0.15 -6.36 3.82
C ILE A 225 0.42 -5.27 4.87
N SER A 226 -0.23 -4.12 4.75
CA SER A 226 -0.09 -2.99 5.67
C SER A 226 -0.64 -3.32 7.07
N ILE A 227 -1.75 -4.06 7.16
CA ILE A 227 -2.30 -4.57 8.42
C ILE A 227 -1.29 -5.51 9.09
N PHE A 228 -0.67 -6.43 8.36
CA PHE A 228 0.38 -7.30 8.91
C PHE A 228 1.59 -6.51 9.38
N GLY A 229 2.07 -5.57 8.58
CA GLY A 229 3.17 -4.68 8.98
C GLY A 229 2.85 -3.93 10.26
N SER A 230 1.62 -3.42 10.37
CA SER A 230 1.13 -2.70 11.54
C SER A 230 1.01 -3.59 12.78
N PHE A 231 0.52 -4.83 12.65
CA PHE A 231 0.52 -5.79 13.76
C PHE A 231 1.93 -6.14 14.25
N VAL A 232 2.86 -6.40 13.33
CA VAL A 232 4.25 -6.69 13.68
C VAL A 232 4.89 -5.49 14.38
N LEU A 233 4.66 -4.28 13.86
CA LEU A 233 5.17 -3.06 14.47
C LEU A 233 4.59 -2.83 15.87
N ASN A 234 3.27 -3.01 16.05
CA ASN A 234 2.63 -2.90 17.37
C ASN A 234 3.21 -3.92 18.36
N ALA A 235 3.48 -5.14 17.92
CA ALA A 235 4.13 -6.15 18.75
C ALA A 235 5.56 -5.72 19.14
N LEU A 236 6.36 -5.21 18.19
CA LEU A 236 7.73 -4.75 18.43
C LEU A 236 7.81 -3.56 19.40
N VAL A 237 6.88 -2.60 19.32
CA VAL A 237 6.84 -1.41 20.20
C VAL A 237 6.34 -1.76 21.61
N ARG A 238 5.77 -2.95 21.81
CA ARG A 238 5.25 -3.42 23.10
C ARG A 238 6.23 -4.32 23.86
N ILE A 239 7.31 -4.80 23.21
CA ILE A 239 8.41 -5.54 23.84
C ILE A 239 9.35 -4.53 24.51
#